data_AF-A0AAV4MYV0-F1
#
_entry.id   AF-A0AAV4MYV0-F1
#
_cell.length_a   1.000
_cell.length_b   1.000
_cell.length_c   1.000
_cell.angle_alpha   90.00
_cell.angle_beta   90.00
_cell.angle_gamma   90.00
#
_symmetry.space_group_name_H-M   'P 1'
#
loop_
_entity.id
_entity.type
_entity.pdbx_description
1 polymer ?
#
loop_
_entity_poly.entity_id
_entity_poly.type
_entity_poly.pdbx_seq_one_letter_code
_entity_poly.pdbx_strand_id
1 'polypeptide(L)'
;NVPVYLRERRAYITSGQWSPTRPALFLLGFQDGSIEVWDLLQNHYYPFVKLFMATSPIKFLSIQSMTENQHLVAAGDSKGIVYTMDLLPSLWIPTENELEKVNQMIEKKSPQDTETQSPESIGEPAVPERIPVPEHKPPTQLEEVQLGEEEVMTSSHGEFSTLEKEALTFLDMAEEEIIISEEE
;
A
#
# COMPACT_ATOMS: atom_id res chain seq x y z
N ASN A 1 -18.40 -9.49 -10.16
CA ASN A 1 -16.92 -9.46 -10.25
C ASN A 1 -16.36 -8.62 -9.13
N VAL A 2 -15.92 -9.25 -8.05
CA VAL A 2 -15.16 -8.60 -6.98
C VAL A 2 -13.69 -8.64 -7.38
N PRO A 3 -12.94 -7.52 -7.32
CA PRO A 3 -11.52 -7.54 -7.63
C PRO A 3 -10.75 -8.37 -6.59
N VAL A 4 -9.76 -9.14 -7.05
CA VAL A 4 -8.87 -9.92 -6.16
C VAL A 4 -7.94 -9.01 -5.36
N TYR A 5 -7.57 -7.86 -5.95
CA TYR A 5 -6.74 -6.84 -5.34
C TYR A 5 -7.34 -5.46 -5.58
N LEU A 6 -7.40 -4.67 -4.51
CA LEU A 6 -7.76 -3.26 -4.56
C LEU A 6 -6.70 -2.47 -3.82
N ARG A 7 -6.14 -1.46 -4.49
CA ARG A 7 -5.20 -0.52 -3.87
C ARG A 7 -5.56 0.88 -4.32
N GLU A 8 -5.70 1.77 -3.35
CA GLU A 8 -5.90 3.18 -3.61
C GLU A 8 -4.58 3.92 -3.76
N ARG A 9 -4.55 4.88 -4.68
CA ARG A 9 -3.42 5.78 -4.88
C ARG A 9 -3.96 7.15 -5.30
N ARG A 10 -3.38 8.21 -4.75
CA ARG A 10 -3.76 9.59 -5.09
C ARG A 10 -3.45 9.96 -6.55
N ALA A 11 -2.30 9.54 -7.07
CA ALA A 11 -1.93 9.80 -8.46
C ALA A 11 -2.61 8.80 -9.40
N TYR A 12 -3.22 9.29 -10.47
CA TYR A 12 -3.84 8.43 -11.49
C TYR A 12 -2.80 7.60 -12.23
N ILE A 13 -3.14 6.33 -12.50
CA ILE A 13 -2.37 5.46 -13.39
C ILE A 13 -2.57 5.97 -14.82
N THR A 14 -1.49 6.11 -15.56
CA THR A 14 -1.48 6.65 -16.93
C THR A 14 -0.87 5.69 -17.95
N SER A 15 -0.10 4.70 -17.50
CA SER A 15 0.43 3.63 -18.34
C SER A 15 0.69 2.39 -17.48
N GLY A 16 0.79 1.23 -18.13
CA GLY A 16 1.15 -0.01 -17.44
C GLY A 16 1.56 -1.09 -18.42
N GLN A 17 2.39 -2.01 -17.95
CA GLN A 17 2.88 -3.12 -18.75
C GLN A 17 3.27 -4.32 -17.89
N TRP A 18 2.80 -5.49 -18.29
CA TRP A 18 3.24 -6.76 -17.75
C TRP A 18 4.64 -7.13 -18.24
N SER A 19 5.44 -7.75 -17.38
CA SER A 19 6.71 -8.33 -17.81
C SER A 19 6.46 -9.40 -18.87
N PRO A 20 7.21 -9.37 -19.99
CA PRO A 20 7.10 -10.39 -21.03
C PRO A 20 7.67 -11.75 -20.58
N THR A 21 8.48 -11.77 -19.52
CA THR A 21 9.17 -12.98 -19.04
C THR A 21 8.70 -13.44 -17.66
N ARG A 22 8.14 -12.55 -16.83
CA ARG A 22 7.72 -12.83 -15.45
C ARG A 22 6.23 -12.57 -15.22
N PRO A 23 5.37 -13.59 -15.10
CA PRO A 23 3.92 -13.40 -14.99
C PRO A 23 3.47 -12.74 -13.68
N ALA A 24 4.29 -12.75 -12.63
CA ALA A 24 3.99 -12.04 -11.39
C ALA A 24 4.32 -10.53 -11.46
N LEU A 25 5.08 -10.10 -12.48
CA LEU A 25 5.69 -8.78 -12.50
C LEU A 25 5.03 -7.84 -13.49
N PHE A 26 4.74 -6.62 -13.06
CA PHE A 26 4.24 -5.56 -13.93
C PHE A 26 4.71 -4.20 -13.46
N LEU A 27 4.72 -3.25 -14.39
CA LEU A 27 5.04 -1.85 -14.13
C LEU A 27 3.81 -0.99 -14.32
N LEU A 28 3.71 0.07 -13.51
CA LEU A 28 2.71 1.12 -13.63
C LEU A 28 3.38 2.48 -13.69
N GLY A 29 2.92 3.33 -14.60
CA GLY A 29 3.32 4.73 -14.72
C GLY A 29 2.19 5.63 -14.27
N PHE A 30 2.54 6.75 -13.64
CA PHE A 30 1.58 7.63 -12.97
C PHE A 30 1.65 9.08 -13.47
N GLN A 31 0.58 9.81 -13.18
CA GLN A 31 0.46 11.23 -13.52
C GLN A 31 1.52 12.11 -12.84
N ASP A 32 1.99 11.73 -11.66
CA ASP A 32 3.03 12.46 -10.91
C ASP A 32 4.46 12.20 -11.44
N GLY A 33 4.60 11.46 -12.55
CA GLY A 33 5.90 11.11 -13.13
C GLY A 33 6.59 9.94 -12.43
N SER A 34 5.91 9.27 -11.50
CA SER A 34 6.43 8.05 -10.87
C SER A 34 6.19 6.80 -11.72
N ILE A 35 7.09 5.83 -11.57
CA ILE A 35 6.97 4.46 -12.06
C ILE A 35 7.04 3.53 -10.84
N GLU A 36 6.16 2.54 -10.80
CA GLU A 36 6.19 1.49 -9.79
C GLU A 36 6.35 0.12 -10.43
N VAL A 37 7.26 -0.68 -9.88
CA VAL A 37 7.46 -2.09 -10.20
C VAL A 37 6.75 -2.92 -9.15
N TRP A 38 5.91 -3.85 -9.60
CA TRP A 38 5.11 -4.73 -8.78
C TRP A 38 5.53 -6.17 -9.00
N ASP A 39 5.64 -6.94 -7.92
CA ASP A 39 5.82 -8.39 -7.97
C ASP A 39 4.74 -9.03 -7.08
N LEU A 40 3.75 -9.64 -7.74
CA LEU A 40 2.59 -10.25 -7.11
C LEU A 40 2.95 -11.40 -6.17
N LEU A 41 4.14 -12.00 -6.26
CA LEU A 41 4.55 -13.08 -5.36
C LEU A 41 5.38 -12.58 -4.17
N GLN A 42 5.85 -11.32 -4.20
CA GLN A 42 6.55 -10.71 -3.08
C GLN A 42 5.64 -9.86 -2.20
N ASN A 43 4.97 -8.87 -2.79
CA ASN A 43 4.13 -7.96 -2.02
C ASN A 43 2.96 -7.42 -2.86
N HIS A 44 1.79 -7.33 -2.24
CA HIS A 44 0.55 -6.89 -2.87
C HIS A 44 0.08 -5.52 -2.37
N TYR A 45 0.62 -5.04 -1.24
CA TYR A 45 0.21 -3.81 -0.58
C TYR A 45 1.06 -2.62 -1.03
N TYR A 46 2.35 -2.84 -1.25
CA TYR A 46 3.30 -1.84 -1.71
C TYR A 46 4.12 -2.34 -2.90
N PRO A 47 4.53 -1.42 -3.80
CA PRO A 47 5.35 -1.79 -4.93
C PRO A 47 6.71 -2.30 -4.46
N PHE A 48 7.30 -3.22 -5.22
CA PHE A 48 8.66 -3.69 -4.99
C PHE A 48 9.67 -2.55 -5.17
N VAL A 49 9.45 -1.68 -6.17
CA VAL A 49 10.28 -0.48 -6.42
C VAL A 49 9.37 0.69 -6.80
N LYS A 50 9.68 1.89 -6.30
CA LYS A 50 9.04 3.15 -6.70
C LYS A 50 10.12 4.16 -7.11
N LEU A 51 10.00 4.71 -8.30
CA LEU A 51 10.96 5.66 -8.89
C LEU A 51 10.23 6.92 -9.34
N PHE A 52 10.82 8.09 -9.11
CA PHE A 52 10.36 9.36 -9.68
C PHE A 52 11.24 9.71 -10.87
N MET A 53 10.77 9.40 -12.07
CA MET A 53 11.56 9.56 -13.29
C MET A 53 11.38 10.93 -13.95
N ALA A 54 10.19 11.50 -13.80
CA ALA A 54 9.82 12.76 -14.43
C ALA A 54 9.04 13.65 -13.47
N THR A 55 8.94 14.93 -13.82
CA THR A 55 7.99 15.88 -13.19
C THR A 55 6.69 16.00 -13.99
N SER A 56 6.52 15.16 -15.02
CA SER A 56 5.35 15.15 -15.90
C SER A 56 4.79 13.72 -16.02
N PRO A 57 3.49 13.56 -16.37
CA PRO A 57 2.85 12.25 -16.46
C PRO A 57 3.59 11.26 -17.36
N ILE A 58 3.79 10.03 -16.87
CA ILE A 58 4.32 8.93 -17.70
C ILE A 58 3.22 8.45 -18.64
N LYS A 59 3.39 8.61 -19.95
CA LYS A 59 2.39 8.22 -20.97
C LYS A 59 2.69 6.90 -21.64
N PHE A 60 3.94 6.45 -21.61
CA PHE A 60 4.37 5.20 -22.23
C PHE A 60 5.30 4.43 -21.31
N LEU A 61 5.15 3.12 -21.27
CA LEU A 61 6.06 2.19 -20.62
C LEU A 61 6.30 1.01 -21.55
N SER A 62 7.57 0.66 -21.72
CA SER A 62 7.99 -0.51 -22.49
C SER A 62 9.17 -1.22 -21.85
N ILE A 63 8.99 -2.48 -21.43
CA ILE A 63 10.04 -3.44 -21.12
C ILE A 63 10.55 -3.99 -22.44
N GLN A 64 11.85 -3.94 -22.67
CA GLN A 64 12.49 -4.36 -23.91
C GLN A 64 13.74 -5.18 -23.61
N SER A 65 13.94 -6.26 -24.37
CA SER A 65 15.19 -7.03 -24.37
C SER A 65 16.11 -6.41 -25.42
N MET A 66 17.22 -5.80 -25.01
CA MET A 66 18.22 -5.27 -25.94
C MET A 66 19.18 -6.36 -26.41
N THR A 67 19.58 -7.22 -25.47
CA THR A 67 20.40 -8.41 -25.72
C THR A 67 19.85 -9.57 -24.89
N GLU A 68 20.51 -10.73 -24.93
CA GLU A 68 20.17 -11.90 -24.10
C GLU A 68 20.33 -11.64 -22.59
N ASN A 69 21.22 -10.70 -22.21
CA ASN A 69 21.54 -10.42 -20.81
C ASN A 69 21.20 -9.00 -20.38
N GLN A 70 20.64 -8.19 -21.28
CA GLN A 70 20.29 -6.81 -21.01
C GLN A 70 18.83 -6.55 -21.36
N HIS A 71 18.06 -6.30 -20.32
CA HIS A 71 16.69 -5.85 -20.40
C HIS A 71 16.62 -4.42 -19.88
N LEU A 72 15.81 -3.57 -20.51
CA LEU A 72 15.59 -2.21 -20.07
C LEU A 72 14.11 -1.87 -20.03
N VAL A 73 13.78 -0.80 -19.34
CA VAL A 73 12.50 -0.13 -19.42
C VAL A 73 12.70 1.21 -20.09
N ALA A 74 11.90 1.48 -21.13
CA ALA A 74 11.73 2.79 -21.71
C ALA A 74 10.43 3.41 -21.19
N ALA A 75 10.51 4.63 -20.67
CA ALA A 75 9.38 5.40 -20.18
C ALA A 75 9.29 6.73 -20.93
N GLY A 76 8.16 6.99 -21.58
CA GLY A 76 7.90 8.25 -22.28
C GLY A 76 6.97 9.13 -21.45
N ASP A 77 7.33 10.39 -21.25
CA ASP A 77 6.50 11.36 -20.52
C ASP A 77 5.61 12.21 -21.44
N SER A 78 4.74 13.01 -20.84
CA SER A 78 3.82 13.89 -21.57
C SER A 78 4.48 15.04 -22.33
N LYS A 79 5.77 15.32 -22.06
CA LYS A 79 6.56 16.34 -22.75
C LYS A 79 7.34 15.76 -23.94
N GLY A 80 7.22 14.45 -24.19
CA GLY A 80 7.92 13.76 -25.27
C GLY A 80 9.36 13.37 -24.90
N ILE A 81 9.73 13.42 -23.61
CA ILE A 81 11.03 12.96 -23.14
C ILE A 81 10.96 11.45 -22.87
N VAL A 82 11.98 10.73 -23.32
CA VAL A 82 12.13 9.29 -23.09
C VAL A 82 13.24 9.06 -22.08
N TYR A 83 12.91 8.31 -21.03
CA TYR A 83 13.82 7.84 -20.00
C TYR A 83 14.06 6.35 -20.17
N THR A 84 15.29 5.89 -19.95
CA THR A 84 15.65 4.47 -20.01
C THR A 84 16.31 4.03 -18.71
N MET A 85 15.96 2.84 -18.23
CA MET A 85 16.59 2.23 -17.05
C MET A 85 16.85 0.74 -17.29
N ASP A 86 18.01 0.24 -16.91
CA ASP A 86 18.30 -1.20 -16.97
C ASP A 86 17.49 -1.95 -15.91
N LEU A 87 16.99 -3.13 -16.27
CA LEU A 87 16.33 -4.06 -15.36
C LEU A 87 17.35 -5.00 -14.74
N LEU A 88 17.27 -5.13 -13.42
CA LEU A 88 18.02 -6.13 -12.69
C LEU A 88 17.60 -7.55 -13.12
N PRO A 89 18.53 -8.53 -13.15
CA PRO A 89 18.22 -9.93 -13.46
C PRO A 89 17.02 -10.50 -12.72
N SER A 90 16.84 -10.14 -11.44
CA SER A 90 15.70 -10.56 -10.63
C SER A 90 14.33 -10.11 -11.16
N LEU A 91 14.28 -9.10 -12.02
CA LEU A 91 13.03 -8.55 -12.57
C LEU A 91 12.67 -9.11 -13.95
N TRP A 92 13.57 -9.85 -14.59
CA TRP A 92 13.31 -10.44 -15.91
C TRP A 92 13.60 -11.95 -16.00
N ILE A 93 14.36 -12.53 -15.06
CA ILE A 93 14.52 -13.99 -14.96
C ILE A 93 13.36 -14.55 -14.14
N PRO A 94 12.49 -15.40 -14.72
CA PRO A 94 11.38 -16.01 -13.99
C PRO A 94 11.88 -17.00 -12.94
N THR A 95 11.12 -17.08 -11.86
CA THR A 95 11.30 -18.09 -10.82
C THR A 95 10.65 -19.41 -11.23
N GLU A 96 11.07 -20.52 -10.61
CA GLU A 96 10.49 -21.84 -10.89
C GLU A 96 8.98 -21.86 -10.63
N ASN A 97 8.22 -22.35 -11.62
CA ASN A 97 6.77 -22.48 -11.59
C ASN A 97 6.05 -21.16 -11.22
N GLU A 98 6.59 -20.01 -11.64
CA GLU A 98 6.05 -18.69 -11.30
C GLU A 98 4.58 -18.52 -11.72
N LEU A 99 4.23 -18.97 -12.93
CA LEU A 99 2.85 -18.90 -13.43
C LEU A 99 1.88 -19.70 -12.56
N GLU A 100 2.28 -20.91 -12.16
CA GLU A 100 1.44 -21.77 -11.32
C GLU A 100 1.22 -21.14 -9.93
N LYS A 101 2.27 -20.56 -9.33
CA LYS A 101 2.18 -19.84 -8.07
C LYS A 101 1.24 -18.64 -8.16
N VAL A 102 1.29 -17.88 -9.26
CA VAL A 102 0.38 -16.74 -9.48
C VAL A 102 -1.07 -17.23 -9.60
N ASN A 103 -1.33 -18.30 -10.35
CA ASN A 103 -2.68 -18.86 -10.48
C ASN A 103 -3.23 -19.36 -9.13
N GLN A 104 -2.45 -20.12 -8.37
CA GLN A 104 -2.84 -20.58 -7.03
C GLN A 104 -3.12 -19.41 -6.08
N MET A 105 -2.31 -18.35 -6.16
CA MET A 105 -2.52 -17.14 -5.37
C MET A 105 -3.83 -16.43 -5.72
N ILE A 106 -4.19 -16.37 -7.01
CA ILE A 106 -5.44 -15.77 -7.49
C ILE A 106 -6.64 -16.61 -7.04
N GLU A 107 -6.57 -17.92 -7.20
CA GLU A 107 -7.65 -18.86 -6.80
C GLU A 107 -7.90 -18.86 -5.29
N LYS A 108 -6.85 -18.72 -4.47
CA LYS A 108 -7.00 -18.62 -3.01
C LYS A 108 -7.71 -17.33 -2.58
N LYS A 109 -7.63 -16.27 -3.39
CA LYS A 109 -8.16 -14.94 -3.07
C LYS A 109 -9.40 -14.56 -3.87
N SER A 110 -9.82 -15.37 -4.83
CA SER A 110 -11.19 -15.26 -5.31
C SER A 110 -12.10 -15.52 -4.11
N PRO A 111 -13.12 -14.68 -3.87
CA PRO A 111 -14.13 -15.01 -2.89
C PRO A 111 -14.75 -16.32 -3.36
N GLN A 112 -14.40 -17.43 -2.72
CA GLN A 112 -15.18 -18.65 -2.86
C GLN A 112 -16.61 -18.24 -2.52
N ASP A 113 -17.53 -18.56 -3.44
CA ASP A 113 -18.96 -18.42 -3.25
C ASP A 113 -19.28 -18.74 -1.80
N THR A 114 -19.67 -17.71 -1.06
CA THR A 114 -20.12 -17.86 0.31
C THR A 114 -21.46 -18.55 0.20
N GLU A 115 -21.41 -19.86 0.02
CA GLU A 115 -22.51 -20.78 0.26
C GLU A 115 -22.99 -20.42 1.66
N THR A 116 -24.09 -19.67 1.68
CA THR A 116 -24.87 -19.45 2.87
C THR A 116 -25.43 -20.82 3.23
N GLN A 117 -24.63 -21.63 3.92
CA GLN A 117 -25.16 -22.69 4.76
C GLN A 117 -25.99 -21.96 5.81
N SER A 118 -27.29 -21.89 5.55
CA SER A 118 -28.29 -21.58 6.54
C SER A 118 -28.05 -22.48 7.75
N PRO A 119 -27.83 -21.94 8.96
CA PRO A 119 -28.08 -22.72 10.14
C PRO A 119 -29.60 -22.83 10.23
N GLU A 120 -30.15 -23.91 9.69
CA GLU A 120 -31.46 -24.38 10.14
C GLU A 120 -31.36 -24.68 11.64
N SER A 121 -32.39 -24.21 12.37
CA SER A 121 -32.78 -24.63 13.71
C SER A 121 -31.88 -24.22 14.89
N ILE A 122 -32.05 -22.98 15.35
CA ILE A 122 -32.13 -22.74 16.80
C ILE A 122 -33.39 -21.92 17.03
N GLY A 123 -34.33 -22.51 17.77
CA GLY A 123 -35.68 -22.00 17.99
C GLY A 123 -35.71 -20.60 18.60
N GLU A 124 -36.84 -19.92 18.36
CA GLU A 124 -37.20 -18.66 18.97
C GLU A 124 -36.88 -18.66 20.49
N PRO A 125 -36.04 -17.73 20.99
CA PRO A 125 -36.11 -17.39 22.38
C PRO A 125 -37.27 -16.40 22.57
N ALA A 126 -38.23 -16.83 23.38
CA ALA A 126 -39.40 -16.07 23.81
C ALA A 126 -39.03 -14.64 24.26
N VAL A 127 -39.87 -13.68 23.86
CA VAL A 127 -39.85 -12.29 24.32
C VAL A 127 -40.08 -12.26 25.84
N PRO A 128 -39.15 -11.74 26.67
CA PRO A 128 -39.47 -11.40 28.03
C PRO A 128 -40.19 -10.03 28.07
N GLU A 129 -41.20 -9.96 28.92
CA GLU A 129 -42.05 -8.82 29.24
C GLU A 129 -41.31 -7.49 29.44
N ARG A 130 -41.99 -6.41 29.03
CA ARG A 130 -41.61 -5.01 29.30
C ARG A 130 -41.49 -4.77 30.81
N ILE A 131 -40.28 -4.47 31.27
CA ILE A 131 -40.06 -3.89 32.61
C ILE A 131 -40.23 -2.36 32.50
N PRO A 132 -40.97 -1.68 33.41
CA PRO A 132 -41.15 -0.24 33.36
C PRO A 132 -39.84 0.51 33.65
N VAL A 133 -39.55 1.53 32.83
CA VAL A 133 -38.42 2.46 33.01
C VAL A 133 -38.65 3.30 34.28
N PRO A 134 -37.71 3.37 35.24
CA PRO A 134 -37.77 4.35 36.31
C PRO A 134 -37.31 5.72 35.78
N GLU A 135 -38.14 6.76 35.95
CA GLU A 135 -37.75 8.15 35.76
C GLU A 135 -36.58 8.50 36.69
N HIS A 136 -35.43 8.86 36.11
CA HIS A 136 -34.36 9.53 36.83
C HIS A 136 -34.01 10.86 36.16
N LYS A 137 -34.02 11.90 36.99
CA LYS A 137 -33.72 13.31 36.70
C LYS A 137 -32.46 13.50 35.84
N PRO A 138 -32.41 14.55 35.00
CA PRO A 138 -31.25 14.79 34.14
C PRO A 138 -30.00 15.05 34.98
N PRO A 139 -28.85 14.42 34.66
CA PRO A 139 -27.57 14.87 35.18
C PRO A 139 -27.16 16.15 34.48
N THR A 140 -26.82 17.12 35.30
CA THR A 140 -26.00 18.31 35.13
C THR A 140 -25.24 18.45 33.81
N GLN A 141 -25.34 19.66 33.25
CA GLN A 141 -24.61 20.20 32.09
C GLN A 141 -23.14 19.72 32.06
N LEU A 142 -22.76 19.02 30.98
CA LEU A 142 -21.36 18.90 30.57
C LEU A 142 -21.03 20.18 29.81
N GLU A 143 -20.08 20.96 30.33
CA GLU A 143 -19.49 22.08 29.60
C GLU A 143 -18.76 21.53 28.36
N GLU A 144 -19.21 21.92 27.16
CA GLU A 144 -18.41 21.78 25.94
C GLU A 144 -17.19 22.70 26.07
N VAL A 145 -16.01 22.12 26.33
CA VAL A 145 -14.75 22.86 26.19
C VAL A 145 -14.44 22.95 24.70
N GLN A 146 -14.73 24.10 24.11
CA GLN A 146 -14.36 24.43 22.73
C GLN A 146 -12.85 24.69 22.65
N LEU A 147 -12.04 23.66 22.45
CA LEU A 147 -10.61 23.81 22.15
C LEU A 147 -10.42 24.12 20.66
N GLY A 148 -9.56 25.09 20.36
CA GLY A 148 -9.29 25.54 18.99
C GLY A 148 -8.54 24.49 18.17
N GLU A 149 -8.72 24.52 16.85
CA GLU A 149 -8.11 23.56 15.90
C GLU A 149 -6.58 23.46 16.01
N GLU A 150 -5.90 24.53 16.47
CA GLU A 150 -4.46 24.52 16.72
C GLU A 150 -4.05 23.63 17.89
N GLU A 151 -4.85 23.56 18.96
CA GLU A 151 -4.54 22.79 20.16
C GLU A 151 -4.66 21.29 19.90
N VAL A 152 -5.67 20.89 19.11
CA VAL A 152 -5.85 19.51 18.62
C VAL A 152 -4.69 19.09 17.70
N MET A 153 -4.16 20.03 16.90
CA MET A 153 -3.01 19.77 16.05
C MET A 153 -1.73 19.54 16.88
N THR A 154 -1.51 20.35 17.92
CA THR A 154 -0.33 20.21 18.80
C THR A 154 -0.38 18.95 19.66
N SER A 155 -1.56 18.54 20.14
CA SER A 155 -1.71 17.31 20.92
C SER A 155 -1.46 16.08 20.06
N SER A 156 -2.00 16.05 18.83
CA SER A 156 -1.77 14.95 17.89
C SER A 156 -0.30 14.84 17.46
N HIS A 157 0.39 15.99 17.32
CA HIS A 157 1.81 16.02 16.98
C HIS A 157 2.71 15.54 18.13
N GLY A 158 2.36 15.88 19.36
CA GLY A 158 3.07 15.41 20.56
C GLY A 158 2.98 13.89 20.73
N GLU A 159 1.78 13.32 20.57
CA GLU A 159 1.54 11.88 20.65
C GLU A 159 2.28 11.11 19.54
N PHE A 160 2.29 11.66 18.31
CA PHE A 160 3.02 11.05 17.19
C PHE A 160 4.54 11.08 17.40
N SER A 161 5.09 12.19 17.91
CA SER A 161 6.52 12.32 18.20
C SER A 161 6.98 11.36 19.29
N THR A 162 6.15 11.09 20.30
CA THR A 162 6.47 10.11 21.34
C THR A 162 6.51 8.68 20.80
N LEU A 163 5.57 8.31 19.94
CA LEU A 163 5.53 6.98 19.32
C LEU A 163 6.70 6.76 18.35
N GLU A 164 7.11 7.79 17.62
CA GLU A 164 8.27 7.72 16.71
C GLU A 164 9.58 7.52 17.49
N LYS A 165 9.75 8.23 18.61
CA LYS A 165 10.91 8.03 19.50
C LYS A 165 10.94 6.62 20.08
N GLU A 166 9.80 6.10 20.54
CA GLU A 166 9.72 4.71 21.03
C GLU A 166 10.08 3.68 19.96
N ALA A 167 9.61 3.87 18.71
CA ALA A 167 9.92 2.99 17.60
C ALA A 167 11.41 3.02 17.21
N LEU A 168 12.06 4.18 17.27
CA LEU A 168 13.49 4.33 17.00
C LEU A 168 14.37 3.69 18.09
N THR A 169 13.96 3.79 19.36
CA THR A 169 14.61 3.03 20.45
C THR A 169 14.38 1.53 20.34
N PHE A 170 13.23 1.07 19.84
CA PHE A 170 12.96 -0.35 19.60
C PHE A 170 13.86 -0.95 18.50
N LEU A 171 14.30 -0.11 17.55
CA LEU A 171 15.17 -0.50 16.43
C LEU A 171 16.68 -0.34 16.73
N ASP A 172 17.07 0.03 17.96
CA ASP A 172 18.47 0.28 18.38
C ASP A 172 19.20 1.30 17.49
N MET A 173 18.46 2.32 17.02
CA MET A 173 18.97 3.38 16.13
C MET A 173 19.10 4.75 16.82
N ALA A 174 19.10 4.79 18.16
CA ALA A 174 19.26 6.04 18.89
C ALA A 174 20.71 6.54 18.79
N GLU A 175 20.92 7.49 17.87
CA GLU A 175 22.04 8.44 17.72
C GLU A 175 23.34 8.10 18.48
N GLU A 176 24.36 7.61 17.77
CA GLU A 176 25.76 7.77 18.21
C GLU A 176 26.12 9.26 18.11
N GLU A 177 26.41 9.90 19.24
CA GLU A 177 27.06 11.22 19.26
C GLU A 177 28.41 11.12 18.52
N ILE A 178 28.50 11.77 17.34
CA ILE A 178 29.78 12.00 16.67
C ILE A 178 30.54 13.03 17.50
N ILE A 179 31.43 12.56 18.37
CA ILE A 179 32.43 13.38 19.04
C ILE A 179 33.44 13.81 17.97
N ILE A 180 33.34 15.05 17.50
CA ILE A 180 34.40 15.68 16.70
C ILE A 180 35.40 16.25 17.71
N SER A 181 36.52 15.54 17.91
CA SER A 181 37.67 16.09 18.62
C SER A 181 38.37 17.12 17.73
N GLU A 182 38.32 18.40 18.13
CA GLU A 182 39.25 19.42 17.64
C GLU A 182 40.68 19.05 18.10
N GLU A 183 41.59 18.83 17.16
CA GLU A 183 43.03 18.87 17.41
C GLU A 183 43.59 20.17 16.85
N GLU A 184 44.36 20.84 17.72
CA GLU A 184 45.04 22.14 17.60
C GLU A 184 46.34 22.04 16.78
#